data_AF-L0WF05-F1
#
_entry.id   AF-L0WF05-F1
#
_cell.length_a   1.000
_cell.length_b   1.000
_cell.length_c   1.000
_cell.angle_alpha   90.00
_cell.angle_beta   90.00
_cell.angle_gamma   90.00
#
_symmetry.space_group_name_H-M   'P 1'
#
loop_
_entity.id
_entity.type
_entity.pdbx_description
1 polymer ?
#
loop_
_entity_poly.entity_id
_entity_poly.type
_entity_poly.pdbx_seq_one_letter_code
_entity_poly.pdbx_strand_id
1 'polypeptide(L)'
;MIGKQGLSLLLALLLSFAASSQAREIWTQGVPEPYFKHFLDFYKADPSAMGRWATGLKNISSDQLDRTLKALDTTQFTYLYPMEMKGYDLPAENGIPTDQLSLMAVRAGKLVPIPFQFDEFDKTGLIWIDGFNDHDPEGKPGIFDDFDELVFMFRDGGQERYDPSRHTLKQGLIVEEIRLDSPRNQPRYIYLVRNNPARSRADYVQANLEEGWVQSTLMHMDYNPKDFTEIDKMYPRLGPHKDQSVFDNLYVNISTGILNQNLRVDLDTRKNIKATPVAVHDGPVRASMLVKARIWYAFMPTFFSQKFQVDFYEQSVTIPSRFAIGSMRVLKFFLMFLRDPRIHFALDLHNMDGARVTFQTVYGQKRYGVVDGKMSPFEQTMTRTRLPGDWVYMDSNQGWEMFFSNHMPVVPGGLFDSFLSGLRMNMFYQDDPKATTDYERFAGASPRLGFESEGLPRTAISLMGAIPRLDYADMDSLGEAIVALAAADKDGKFRKYDAIVNEHLTEMMKAGQITTVDQLADAFIADLDRMNFTGIPRATFNQLIHQAIVDTTPAVNQVHHGKVLARMVELAKQQGIDITRLRYATMDNTLWFPAWVGPGGPEDFQWQVTHPPVARVMARPAPPAARAATR
;
A
#
# COMPACT_ATOMS: atom_id res chain seq x y z
N MET A 1 -18.86 -1.80 63.88
CA MET A 1 -18.21 -0.70 63.11
C MET A 1 -17.32 -1.23 61.98
N ILE A 2 -17.76 -2.23 61.19
CA ILE A 2 -16.96 -2.87 60.11
C ILE A 2 -17.71 -2.84 58.75
N GLY A 3 -18.90 -2.24 58.69
CA GLY A 3 -19.80 -2.38 57.53
C GLY A 3 -19.80 -1.26 56.47
N LYS A 4 -19.04 -0.16 56.64
CA LYS A 4 -19.04 0.97 55.68
C LYS A 4 -17.72 1.18 54.94
N GLN A 5 -16.58 0.83 55.53
CA GLN A 5 -15.26 0.99 54.88
C GLN A 5 -14.95 -0.14 53.88
N GLY A 6 -15.47 -1.36 54.10
CA GLY A 6 -15.30 -2.47 53.16
C GLY A 6 -16.05 -2.29 51.84
N LEU A 7 -17.21 -1.63 51.85
CA LEU A 7 -18.00 -1.36 50.64
C LEU A 7 -17.37 -0.22 49.80
N SER A 8 -16.79 0.79 50.44
CA SER A 8 -16.05 1.85 49.75
C SER A 8 -14.73 1.35 49.15
N LEU A 9 -14.04 0.40 49.79
CA LEU A 9 -12.87 -0.26 49.21
C LEU A 9 -13.22 -1.22 48.09
N LEU A 10 -14.37 -1.92 48.15
CA LEU A 10 -14.84 -2.77 47.05
C LEU A 10 -15.33 -1.94 45.86
N LEU A 11 -16.02 -0.81 46.09
CA LEU A 11 -16.40 0.12 45.03
C LEU A 11 -15.17 0.81 44.43
N ALA A 12 -14.18 1.18 45.25
CA ALA A 12 -12.91 1.70 44.77
C ALA A 12 -12.14 0.64 43.98
N LEU A 13 -12.06 -0.62 44.44
CA LEU A 13 -11.47 -1.72 43.66
C LEU A 13 -12.24 -1.99 42.36
N LEU A 14 -13.58 -1.97 42.38
CA LEU A 14 -14.41 -2.17 41.18
C LEU A 14 -14.31 -1.00 40.19
N LEU A 15 -14.02 0.22 40.69
CA LEU A 15 -13.68 1.39 39.86
C LEU A 15 -12.22 1.37 39.40
N SER A 16 -11.30 0.72 40.14
CA SER A 16 -9.90 0.51 39.74
C SER A 16 -9.67 -0.68 38.81
N PHE A 17 -10.62 -1.63 38.74
CA PHE A 17 -10.65 -2.74 37.78
C PHE A 17 -11.42 -2.42 36.50
N ALA A 18 -12.04 -1.24 36.41
CA ALA A 18 -12.15 -0.56 35.14
C ALA A 18 -10.76 -0.03 34.77
N ALA A 19 -9.85 -0.95 34.39
CA ALA A 19 -8.65 -0.57 33.68
C ALA A 19 -9.11 0.38 32.58
N SER A 20 -8.68 1.62 32.72
CA SER A 20 -9.19 2.78 32.04
C SER A 20 -9.36 2.46 30.56
N SER A 21 -10.60 2.27 30.12
CA SER A 21 -11.02 2.80 28.85
C SER A 21 -10.88 4.32 28.96
N GLN A 22 -9.64 4.83 28.93
CA GLN A 22 -9.43 6.21 28.56
C GLN A 22 -10.05 6.30 27.18
N ALA A 23 -11.24 6.89 27.16
CA ALA A 23 -11.93 7.21 25.93
C ALA A 23 -10.94 8.02 25.09
N ARG A 24 -10.86 7.70 23.80
CA ARG A 24 -10.21 8.50 22.76
C ARG A 24 -10.23 9.98 23.17
N GLU A 25 -9.10 10.69 23.12
CA GLU A 25 -9.14 12.13 23.33
C GLU A 25 -10.03 12.74 22.24
N ILE A 26 -11.26 13.09 22.63
CA ILE A 26 -12.17 13.82 21.79
C ILE A 26 -11.72 15.27 21.89
N TRP A 27 -11.06 15.77 20.85
CA TRP A 27 -10.68 17.17 20.82
C TRP A 27 -11.96 18.00 20.58
N THR A 28 -12.45 18.61 21.65
CA THR A 28 -13.74 19.31 21.67
C THR A 28 -13.64 20.76 21.20
N GLN A 29 -12.43 21.34 21.25
CA GLN A 29 -12.19 22.68 20.76
C GLN A 29 -12.28 22.69 19.22
N GLY A 30 -13.33 23.31 18.71
CA GLY A 30 -13.60 23.50 17.30
C GLY A 30 -13.80 24.98 16.97
N VAL A 31 -14.04 25.26 15.69
CA VAL A 31 -14.43 26.60 15.25
C VAL A 31 -15.89 26.89 15.64
N PRO A 32 -16.32 28.17 15.78
CA PRO A 32 -17.71 28.49 16.11
C PRO A 32 -18.72 27.90 15.11
N GLU A 33 -19.86 27.42 15.59
CA GLU A 33 -20.86 26.71 14.78
C GLU A 33 -21.34 27.49 13.51
N PRO A 34 -21.59 28.82 13.54
CA PRO A 34 -21.94 29.55 12.33
C PRO A 34 -20.82 29.55 11.28
N TYR A 35 -19.57 29.63 11.72
CA TYR A 35 -18.40 29.54 10.84
C TYR A 35 -18.27 28.13 10.28
N PHE A 36 -18.43 27.09 11.11
CA PHE A 36 -18.40 25.70 10.67
C PHE A 36 -19.47 25.40 9.63
N LYS A 37 -20.70 25.88 9.82
CA LYS A 37 -21.78 25.70 8.85
C LYS A 37 -21.45 26.32 7.49
N HIS A 38 -20.89 27.53 7.49
CA HIS A 38 -20.46 28.19 6.26
C HIS A 38 -19.31 27.44 5.58
N PHE A 39 -18.33 26.99 6.36
CA PHE A 39 -17.26 26.11 5.89
C PHE A 39 -17.84 24.84 5.25
N LEU A 40 -18.81 24.19 5.89
CA LEU A 40 -19.42 22.95 5.42
C LEU A 40 -20.17 23.13 4.09
N ASP A 41 -20.92 24.23 3.93
CA ASP A 41 -21.63 24.54 2.69
C ASP A 41 -20.65 24.80 1.54
N PHE A 42 -19.58 25.55 1.81
CA PHE A 42 -18.48 25.75 0.88
C PHE A 42 -17.78 24.43 0.54
N TYR A 43 -17.55 23.58 1.54
CA TYR A 43 -16.81 22.35 1.39
C TYR A 43 -17.58 21.28 0.61
N LYS A 44 -18.90 21.20 0.78
CA LYS A 44 -19.77 20.36 -0.07
C LYS A 44 -19.72 20.77 -1.54
N ALA A 45 -19.67 22.08 -1.80
CA ALA A 45 -19.56 22.59 -3.16
C ALA A 45 -18.16 22.35 -3.75
N ASP A 46 -17.14 22.17 -2.89
CA ASP A 46 -15.76 22.09 -3.31
C ASP A 46 -14.85 21.28 -2.35
N PRO A 47 -14.95 19.93 -2.35
CA PRO A 47 -14.12 19.07 -1.48
C PRO A 47 -12.61 19.22 -1.66
N SER A 48 -12.17 19.72 -2.83
CA SER A 48 -10.76 19.98 -3.11
C SER A 48 -10.25 21.28 -2.50
N ALA A 49 -11.12 22.07 -1.86
CA ALA A 49 -10.70 23.28 -1.17
C ALA A 49 -9.69 23.00 -0.06
N MET A 50 -9.62 21.77 0.47
CA MET A 50 -8.63 21.42 1.48
C MET A 50 -7.19 21.51 1.02
N GLY A 51 -6.88 21.00 -0.18
CA GLY A 51 -5.53 21.15 -0.74
C GLY A 51 -5.18 22.61 -1.04
N ARG A 52 -6.17 23.50 -1.16
CA ARG A 52 -5.95 24.95 -1.34
C ARG A 52 -5.88 25.73 -0.02
N TRP A 53 -6.59 25.27 1.00
CA TRP A 53 -6.83 26.00 2.27
C TRP A 53 -6.65 25.08 3.47
N ALA A 54 -5.52 24.39 3.55
CA ALA A 54 -5.21 23.42 4.62
C ALA A 54 -5.37 24.00 6.04
N THR A 55 -5.20 25.33 6.20
CA THR A 55 -5.42 26.05 7.47
C THR A 55 -6.84 25.94 8.01
N GLY A 56 -7.84 25.71 7.15
CA GLY A 56 -9.26 25.63 7.53
C GLY A 56 -9.58 24.44 8.44
N LEU A 57 -8.95 23.27 8.25
CA LEU A 57 -9.16 22.10 9.13
C LEU A 57 -8.34 22.16 10.42
N LYS A 58 -7.25 22.92 10.48
CA LYS A 58 -6.30 22.89 11.62
C LYS A 58 -6.95 23.08 13.00
N ASN A 59 -8.14 23.67 13.06
CA ASN A 59 -8.83 24.02 14.29
C ASN A 59 -10.27 23.45 14.38
N ILE A 60 -10.67 22.51 13.52
CA ILE A 60 -12.00 21.87 13.66
C ILE A 60 -11.97 20.79 14.75
N SER A 61 -13.09 20.58 15.45
CA SER A 61 -13.25 19.52 16.46
C SER A 61 -13.42 18.11 15.85
N SER A 62 -13.32 17.04 16.64
CA SER A 62 -13.59 15.68 16.15
C SER A 62 -15.03 15.54 15.62
N ASP A 63 -16.01 16.14 16.32
CA ASP A 63 -17.41 16.19 15.88
C ASP A 63 -17.54 16.93 14.54
N GLN A 64 -16.85 18.06 14.39
CA GLN A 64 -16.85 18.82 13.15
C GLN A 64 -16.21 18.05 11.99
N LEU A 65 -15.16 17.25 12.25
CA LEU A 65 -14.58 16.37 11.24
C LEU A 65 -15.61 15.30 10.82
N ASP A 66 -16.23 14.62 11.77
CA ASP A 66 -17.25 13.61 11.50
C ASP A 66 -18.44 14.16 10.73
N ARG A 67 -18.90 15.36 11.08
CA ARG A 67 -19.96 16.08 10.36
C ARG A 67 -19.54 16.45 8.96
N THR A 68 -18.25 16.76 8.74
CA THR A 68 -17.67 17.03 7.42
C THR A 68 -17.69 15.77 6.55
N LEU A 69 -17.24 14.63 7.07
CA LEU A 69 -17.26 13.34 6.37
C LEU A 69 -18.69 12.91 6.01
N LYS A 70 -19.61 12.99 6.97
CA LYS A 70 -21.04 12.68 6.74
C LYS A 70 -21.68 13.60 5.71
N ALA A 71 -21.36 14.90 5.76
CA ALA A 71 -21.87 15.89 4.83
C ALA A 71 -21.42 15.65 3.39
N LEU A 72 -20.21 15.11 3.22
CA LEU A 72 -19.72 14.69 1.92
C LEU A 72 -20.26 13.34 1.49
N ASP A 73 -20.88 12.54 2.36
CA ASP A 73 -21.13 11.12 2.13
C ASP A 73 -19.83 10.35 1.83
N THR A 74 -18.91 10.43 2.79
CA THR A 74 -17.66 9.67 2.83
C THR A 74 -17.47 9.04 4.20
N THR A 75 -16.77 7.91 4.25
CA THR A 75 -16.18 7.39 5.49
C THR A 75 -14.81 8.01 5.71
N GLN A 76 -14.12 7.73 6.81
CA GLN A 76 -12.71 8.13 6.93
C GLN A 76 -11.89 7.55 5.77
N PHE A 77 -12.10 6.27 5.46
CA PHE A 77 -11.38 5.60 4.38
C PHE A 77 -11.66 6.26 3.02
N THR A 78 -12.94 6.37 2.61
CA THR A 78 -13.26 6.89 1.26
C THR A 78 -13.01 8.39 1.12
N TYR A 79 -12.92 9.13 2.21
CA TYR A 79 -12.46 10.52 2.20
C TYR A 79 -10.99 10.65 1.79
N LEU A 80 -10.17 9.67 2.15
CA LEU A 80 -8.72 9.65 1.94
C LEU A 80 -8.30 8.76 0.77
N TYR A 81 -9.24 8.06 0.17
CA TYR A 81 -8.93 7.03 -0.81
C TYR A 81 -8.55 7.64 -2.17
N PRO A 82 -7.31 7.45 -2.63
CA PRO A 82 -6.94 7.71 -4.01
C PRO A 82 -7.59 6.64 -4.89
N MET A 83 -8.28 7.08 -5.92
CA MET A 83 -8.72 6.26 -7.03
C MET A 83 -7.59 6.19 -8.06
N GLU A 84 -7.35 4.99 -8.57
CA GLU A 84 -6.43 4.75 -9.67
C GLU A 84 -7.19 4.08 -10.80
N MET A 85 -7.03 4.61 -12.01
CA MET A 85 -7.51 3.99 -13.24
C MET A 85 -6.33 3.79 -14.17
N LYS A 86 -6.21 2.59 -14.74
CA LYS A 86 -5.12 2.28 -15.66
C LYS A 86 -5.50 2.73 -17.07
N GLY A 87 -4.51 3.04 -17.89
CA GLY A 87 -4.71 3.38 -19.29
C GLY A 87 -5.54 2.36 -20.07
N TYR A 88 -5.30 1.08 -19.81
CA TYR A 88 -6.08 0.01 -20.46
C TYR A 88 -7.57 -0.01 -20.08
N ASP A 89 -7.97 0.62 -18.97
CA ASP A 89 -9.38 0.81 -18.60
C ASP A 89 -10.03 1.93 -19.45
N LEU A 90 -9.22 2.75 -20.12
CA LEU A 90 -9.59 3.89 -20.95
C LEU A 90 -9.00 3.78 -22.38
N PRO A 91 -9.14 2.64 -23.08
CA PRO A 91 -8.40 2.36 -24.31
C PRO A 91 -8.75 3.28 -25.48
N ALA A 92 -9.92 3.91 -25.45
CA ALA A 92 -10.35 4.86 -26.47
C ALA A 92 -9.58 6.18 -26.42
N GLU A 93 -8.90 6.45 -25.30
CA GLU A 93 -8.18 7.70 -25.05
C GLU A 93 -6.66 7.54 -25.21
N ASN A 94 -6.18 6.34 -25.53
CA ASN A 94 -4.77 6.09 -25.83
C ASN A 94 -4.28 6.91 -27.02
N GLY A 95 -3.03 7.35 -26.96
CA GLY A 95 -2.41 8.19 -27.98
C GLY A 95 -2.75 9.68 -27.87
N ILE A 96 -3.54 10.07 -26.87
CA ILE A 96 -3.85 11.48 -26.59
C ILE A 96 -2.77 12.06 -25.68
N PRO A 97 -2.18 13.23 -26.00
CA PRO A 97 -1.28 13.93 -25.09
C PRO A 97 -1.94 14.18 -23.72
N THR A 98 -1.24 13.84 -22.64
CA THR A 98 -1.79 13.95 -21.27
C THR A 98 -2.15 15.40 -20.92
N ASP A 99 -1.45 16.38 -21.48
CA ASP A 99 -1.72 17.81 -21.32
C ASP A 99 -3.04 18.28 -21.96
N GLN A 100 -3.59 17.51 -22.91
CA GLN A 100 -4.91 17.77 -23.51
C GLN A 100 -6.05 17.20 -22.67
N LEU A 101 -5.76 16.33 -21.70
CA LEU A 101 -6.76 15.70 -20.85
C LEU A 101 -6.92 16.48 -19.54
N SER A 102 -8.15 16.50 -19.05
CA SER A 102 -8.52 17.14 -17.79
C SER A 102 -9.65 16.37 -17.11
N LEU A 103 -9.73 16.45 -15.79
CA LEU A 103 -10.75 15.77 -15.02
C LEU A 103 -11.70 16.77 -14.37
N MET A 104 -13.01 16.53 -14.49
CA MET A 104 -14.05 17.39 -13.96
C MET A 104 -15.11 16.62 -13.20
N ALA A 105 -15.82 17.31 -12.30
CA ALA A 105 -16.99 16.81 -11.61
C ALA A 105 -18.12 17.84 -11.67
N VAL A 106 -19.38 17.40 -11.61
CA VAL A 106 -20.51 18.31 -11.43
C VAL A 106 -20.62 18.65 -9.94
N ARG A 107 -20.46 19.92 -9.60
CA ARG A 107 -20.62 20.46 -8.24
C ARG A 107 -21.48 21.71 -8.28
N ALA A 108 -22.47 21.77 -7.40
CA ALA A 108 -23.43 22.88 -7.33
C ALA A 108 -23.99 23.28 -8.71
N GLY A 109 -24.36 22.28 -9.53
CA GLY A 109 -24.90 22.47 -10.88
C GLY A 109 -23.91 22.99 -11.93
N LYS A 110 -22.59 22.84 -11.72
CA LYS A 110 -21.56 23.27 -12.69
C LYS A 110 -20.48 22.21 -12.82
N LEU A 111 -19.93 22.06 -14.02
CA LEU A 111 -18.68 21.32 -14.21
C LEU A 111 -17.52 22.16 -13.67
N VAL A 112 -16.78 21.58 -12.72
CA VAL A 112 -15.60 22.18 -12.11
C VAL A 112 -14.42 21.21 -12.24
N PRO A 113 -13.20 21.74 -12.49
CA PRO A 113 -12.02 20.88 -12.54
C PRO A 113 -11.70 20.32 -11.16
N ILE A 114 -11.27 19.06 -11.13
CA ILE A 114 -10.83 18.38 -9.90
C ILE A 114 -9.33 18.09 -9.97
N PRO A 115 -8.65 17.89 -8.82
CA PRO A 115 -7.25 17.47 -8.80
C PRO A 115 -7.11 16.07 -9.40
N PHE A 116 -6.12 15.90 -10.26
CA PHE A 116 -5.76 14.62 -10.85
C PHE A 116 -4.30 14.68 -11.33
N GLN A 117 -3.70 13.52 -11.55
CA GLN A 117 -2.41 13.38 -12.22
C GLN A 117 -2.39 12.15 -13.13
N PHE A 118 -1.46 12.16 -14.07
CA PHE A 118 -1.10 10.98 -14.85
C PHE A 118 0.29 10.57 -14.40
N ASP A 119 0.41 9.33 -13.94
CA ASP A 119 1.68 8.76 -13.54
C ASP A 119 2.11 7.75 -14.59
N GLU A 120 3.32 7.97 -15.12
CA GLU A 120 3.96 7.14 -16.14
C GLU A 120 4.98 6.24 -15.45
N PHE A 121 5.21 5.03 -15.96
CA PHE A 121 6.08 4.05 -15.33
C PHE A 121 7.21 3.62 -16.26
N ASP A 122 8.31 3.13 -15.69
CA ASP A 122 9.33 2.42 -16.44
C ASP A 122 8.98 0.92 -16.56
N LYS A 123 9.73 0.20 -17.39
CA LYS A 123 9.53 -1.25 -17.63
C LYS A 123 9.64 -2.13 -16.37
N THR A 124 10.19 -1.61 -15.28
CA THR A 124 10.27 -2.34 -14.00
C THR A 124 9.11 -2.02 -13.06
N GLY A 125 8.22 -1.12 -13.48
CA GLY A 125 7.10 -0.62 -12.69
C GLY A 125 7.53 0.41 -11.64
N LEU A 126 8.62 1.14 -11.83
CA LEU A 126 8.90 2.32 -11.02
C LEU A 126 8.34 3.56 -11.72
N ILE A 127 7.90 4.57 -10.96
CA ILE A 127 7.50 5.87 -11.50
C ILE A 127 8.61 6.38 -12.43
N TRP A 128 8.26 6.75 -13.65
CA TRP A 128 9.20 7.23 -14.65
C TRP A 128 9.41 8.73 -14.48
N ILE A 129 10.68 9.11 -14.31
CA ILE A 129 11.13 10.48 -14.18
C ILE A 129 12.35 10.64 -15.10
N ASP A 130 12.22 11.55 -16.07
CA ASP A 130 13.23 11.76 -17.10
C ASP A 130 14.63 11.97 -16.52
N GLY A 131 15.61 11.20 -17.01
CA GLY A 131 17.01 11.22 -16.56
C GLY A 131 17.30 10.49 -15.24
N PHE A 132 16.30 9.94 -14.55
CA PHE A 132 16.49 9.30 -13.23
C PHE A 132 16.19 7.81 -13.18
N ASN A 133 15.49 7.22 -14.14
CA ASN A 133 15.25 5.77 -14.19
C ASN A 133 16.44 5.02 -14.82
N ASP A 134 16.62 3.75 -14.44
CA ASP A 134 17.65 2.88 -15.06
C ASP A 134 17.12 2.16 -16.31
N HIS A 135 15.80 2.20 -16.52
CA HIS A 135 15.10 1.54 -17.62
C HIS A 135 14.27 2.56 -18.40
N ASP A 136 14.02 2.23 -19.67
CA ASP A 136 13.18 3.03 -20.55
C ASP A 136 11.74 3.14 -20.01
N PRO A 137 11.02 4.23 -20.35
CA PRO A 137 9.60 4.34 -20.06
C PRO A 137 8.82 3.17 -20.66
N GLU A 138 7.84 2.67 -19.92
CA GLU A 138 6.85 1.73 -20.42
C GLU A 138 5.78 2.55 -21.15
N GLY A 139 5.88 2.60 -22.48
CA GLY A 139 5.00 3.45 -23.30
C GLY A 139 5.71 4.69 -23.83
N LYS A 140 4.96 5.77 -24.07
CA LYS A 140 5.50 7.02 -24.64
C LYS A 140 5.27 8.20 -23.69
N PRO A 141 6.34 8.77 -23.10
CA PRO A 141 6.22 9.93 -22.22
C PRO A 141 5.39 11.09 -22.79
N GLY A 142 4.51 11.63 -21.95
CA GLY A 142 3.56 12.69 -22.24
C GLY A 142 2.37 12.28 -23.11
N ILE A 143 2.24 11.01 -23.48
CA ILE A 143 1.15 10.49 -24.30
C ILE A 143 0.43 9.40 -23.53
N PHE A 144 -0.84 9.62 -23.24
CA PHE A 144 -1.65 8.66 -22.49
C PHE A 144 -1.66 7.31 -23.20
N ASP A 145 -1.25 6.26 -22.51
CA ASP A 145 -1.26 4.90 -23.03
C ASP A 145 -1.66 3.86 -21.97
N ASP A 146 -1.68 2.58 -22.37
CA ASP A 146 -2.18 1.45 -21.56
C ASP A 146 -1.51 1.32 -20.18
N PHE A 147 -0.30 1.85 -20.02
CA PHE A 147 0.56 1.68 -18.84
C PHE A 147 0.46 2.82 -17.83
N ASP A 148 -0.09 3.95 -18.24
CA ASP A 148 -0.25 5.10 -17.38
C ASP A 148 -1.34 4.89 -16.33
N GLU A 149 -1.21 5.61 -15.22
CA GLU A 149 -2.22 5.69 -14.16
C GLU A 149 -2.85 7.08 -14.11
N LEU A 150 -4.17 7.15 -14.30
CA LEU A 150 -4.96 8.31 -13.92
C LEU A 150 -5.29 8.22 -12.42
N VAL A 151 -4.75 9.14 -11.63
CA VAL A 151 -4.91 9.18 -10.18
C VAL A 151 -5.72 10.40 -9.75
N PHE A 152 -6.71 10.23 -8.87
CA PHE A 152 -7.60 11.28 -8.34
C PHE A 152 -8.24 10.85 -7.02
N MET A 153 -8.82 11.76 -6.23
CA MET A 153 -9.45 11.36 -4.94
C MET A 153 -10.92 10.96 -5.11
N PHE A 154 -11.38 9.90 -4.43
CA PHE A 154 -12.79 9.48 -4.45
C PHE A 154 -13.74 10.62 -4.04
N ARG A 155 -13.39 11.35 -2.97
CA ARG A 155 -14.18 12.48 -2.46
C ARG A 155 -14.36 13.61 -3.47
N ASP A 156 -13.53 13.69 -4.50
CA ASP A 156 -13.60 14.75 -5.51
C ASP A 156 -14.69 14.50 -6.56
N GLY A 157 -15.22 13.28 -6.66
CA GLY A 157 -16.36 12.97 -7.51
C GLY A 157 -17.65 13.68 -7.07
N GLY A 158 -18.45 14.10 -8.06
CA GLY A 158 -19.74 14.75 -7.84
C GLY A 158 -20.87 13.72 -7.64
N GLN A 159 -21.83 14.00 -6.75
CA GLN A 159 -23.03 13.16 -6.60
C GLN A 159 -24.06 13.40 -7.72
N GLU A 160 -24.05 14.60 -8.33
CA GLU A 160 -24.92 14.91 -9.46
C GLU A 160 -24.27 14.43 -10.77
N ARG A 161 -25.04 13.74 -11.60
CA ARG A 161 -24.61 13.35 -12.94
C ARG A 161 -24.72 14.54 -13.90
N TYR A 162 -23.80 14.63 -14.86
CA TYR A 162 -23.84 15.58 -15.96
C TYR A 162 -25.13 15.45 -16.77
N ASP A 163 -25.64 16.60 -17.17
CA ASP A 163 -26.87 16.76 -17.94
C ASP A 163 -26.62 17.95 -18.87
N PRO A 164 -26.48 17.72 -20.19
CA PRO A 164 -26.15 18.79 -21.13
C PRO A 164 -27.23 19.88 -21.23
N SER A 165 -28.45 19.65 -20.71
CA SER A 165 -29.50 20.67 -20.65
C SER A 165 -29.35 21.63 -19.47
N ARG A 166 -28.66 21.20 -18.40
CA ARG A 166 -28.50 21.95 -17.15
C ARG A 166 -27.07 22.41 -16.91
N HIS A 167 -26.10 21.66 -17.44
CA HIS A 167 -24.68 21.84 -17.20
C HIS A 167 -23.99 22.25 -18.50
N THR A 168 -23.18 23.31 -18.44
CA THR A 168 -22.45 23.83 -19.60
C THR A 168 -20.96 23.55 -19.48
N LEU A 169 -20.39 22.85 -20.45
CA LEU A 169 -18.94 22.79 -20.66
C LEU A 169 -18.52 23.98 -21.53
N LYS A 170 -17.66 24.86 -20.98
CA LYS A 170 -17.24 26.09 -21.69
C LYS A 170 -16.33 25.82 -22.89
N GLN A 171 -15.44 24.83 -22.77
CA GLN A 171 -14.42 24.47 -23.76
C GLN A 171 -14.10 22.97 -23.66
N GLY A 172 -13.65 22.38 -24.76
CA GLY A 172 -13.30 20.97 -24.83
C GLY A 172 -14.50 20.04 -25.07
N LEU A 173 -14.26 18.74 -24.92
CA LEU A 173 -15.24 17.67 -25.12
C LEU A 173 -15.15 16.66 -23.97
N ILE A 174 -16.28 16.31 -23.36
CA ILE A 174 -16.33 15.15 -22.46
C ILE A 174 -16.11 13.91 -23.31
N VAL A 175 -14.99 13.21 -23.08
CA VAL A 175 -14.65 11.99 -23.79
C VAL A 175 -15.11 10.75 -23.03
N GLU A 176 -15.09 10.78 -21.70
CA GLU A 176 -15.58 9.69 -20.86
C GLU A 176 -16.39 10.20 -19.67
N GLU A 177 -17.46 9.48 -19.33
CA GLU A 177 -18.12 9.57 -18.03
C GLU A 177 -17.66 8.38 -17.19
N ILE A 178 -17.17 8.64 -15.99
CA ILE A 178 -16.66 7.60 -15.10
C ILE A 178 -17.51 7.62 -13.82
N ARG A 179 -18.12 6.49 -13.51
CA ARG A 179 -18.86 6.27 -12.28
C ARG A 179 -17.95 5.66 -11.22
N LEU A 180 -17.99 6.21 -10.03
CA LEU A 180 -17.26 5.72 -8.85
C LEU A 180 -18.27 5.06 -7.92
N ASP A 181 -18.11 3.77 -7.68
CA ASP A 181 -18.96 2.99 -6.79
C ASP A 181 -18.20 2.64 -5.52
N SER A 182 -18.83 2.86 -4.35
CA SER A 182 -18.32 2.46 -3.05
C SER A 182 -19.36 1.59 -2.34
N PRO A 183 -18.98 0.51 -1.66
CA PRO A 183 -19.92 -0.25 -0.84
C PRO A 183 -20.53 0.55 0.33
N ARG A 184 -19.96 1.71 0.69
CA ARG A 184 -20.34 2.52 1.87
C ARG A 184 -20.90 3.90 1.54
N ASN A 185 -20.88 4.33 0.29
CA ASN A 185 -21.27 5.68 -0.12
C ASN A 185 -22.15 5.65 -1.38
N GLN A 186 -22.90 6.72 -1.62
CA GLN A 186 -23.61 6.89 -2.87
C GLN A 186 -22.62 6.97 -4.05
N PRO A 187 -23.05 6.55 -5.25
CA PRO A 187 -22.23 6.69 -6.44
C PRO A 187 -21.83 8.14 -6.69
N ARG A 188 -20.62 8.30 -7.21
CA ARG A 188 -20.10 9.59 -7.68
C ARG A 188 -19.76 9.54 -9.16
N TYR A 189 -19.64 10.70 -9.76
CA TYR A 189 -19.37 10.86 -11.18
C TYR A 189 -18.24 11.86 -11.41
N ILE A 190 -17.36 11.48 -12.32
CA ILE A 190 -16.31 12.34 -12.86
C ILE A 190 -16.33 12.23 -14.40
N TYR A 191 -15.67 13.19 -15.03
CA TYR A 191 -15.71 13.40 -16.47
C TYR A 191 -14.30 13.65 -16.96
N LEU A 192 -13.81 12.76 -17.84
CA LEU A 192 -12.59 13.02 -18.57
C LEU A 192 -12.92 13.95 -19.74
N VAL A 193 -12.21 15.06 -19.83
CA VAL A 193 -12.49 16.13 -20.78
C VAL A 193 -11.23 16.45 -21.58
N ARG A 194 -11.34 16.34 -22.90
CA ARG A 194 -10.28 16.65 -23.85
C ARG A 194 -10.31 18.12 -24.28
N ASN A 195 -9.13 18.71 -24.47
CA ASN A 195 -8.92 20.08 -24.95
C ASN A 195 -9.59 21.15 -24.05
N ASN A 196 -9.64 20.90 -22.75
CA ASN A 196 -10.07 21.88 -21.77
C ASN A 196 -8.87 22.33 -20.94
N PRO A 197 -8.55 23.64 -20.88
CA PRO A 197 -7.38 24.14 -20.17
C PRO A 197 -7.60 24.35 -18.66
N ALA A 198 -8.83 24.19 -18.16
CA ALA A 198 -9.12 24.39 -16.75
C ALA A 198 -8.46 23.29 -15.92
N ARG A 199 -7.80 23.69 -14.83
CA ARG A 199 -7.16 22.80 -13.85
C ARG A 199 -7.57 23.21 -12.45
N SER A 200 -7.68 22.22 -11.57
CA SER A 200 -7.79 22.50 -10.14
C SER A 200 -6.47 23.08 -9.65
N ARG A 201 -6.55 23.96 -8.65
CA ARG A 201 -5.36 24.45 -7.93
C ARG A 201 -5.14 23.74 -6.60
N ALA A 202 -5.94 22.70 -6.29
CA ALA A 202 -5.69 21.93 -5.08
C ALA A 202 -4.47 21.04 -5.27
N ASP A 203 -3.75 20.92 -4.18
CA ASP A 203 -2.54 20.13 -4.09
C ASP A 203 -2.54 19.49 -2.69
N TYR A 204 -2.68 18.17 -2.64
CA TYR A 204 -2.87 17.43 -1.39
C TYR A 204 -1.54 17.02 -0.76
N VAL A 205 -0.47 16.95 -1.54
CA VAL A 205 0.85 16.48 -1.12
C VAL A 205 1.90 17.24 -1.90
N GLN A 206 2.90 17.77 -1.19
CA GLN A 206 4.03 18.48 -1.75
C GLN A 206 5.32 17.85 -1.23
N ALA A 207 6.34 17.78 -2.06
CA ALA A 207 7.63 17.25 -1.67
C ALA A 207 8.78 18.16 -2.13
N ASN A 208 9.76 18.36 -1.26
CA ASN A 208 11.01 19.03 -1.59
C ASN A 208 12.18 18.10 -1.30
N LEU A 209 12.75 17.53 -2.37
CA LEU A 209 13.86 16.60 -2.28
C LEU A 209 15.15 17.25 -1.74
N GLU A 210 15.40 18.51 -2.10
CA GLU A 210 16.63 19.23 -1.76
C GLU A 210 16.65 19.66 -0.30
N GLU A 211 15.52 20.17 0.20
CA GLU A 211 15.34 20.56 1.59
C GLU A 211 15.03 19.38 2.50
N GLY A 212 14.53 18.26 1.95
CA GLY A 212 14.30 17.03 2.68
C GLY A 212 12.99 17.04 3.46
N TRP A 213 11.88 17.38 2.81
CA TRP A 213 10.57 17.31 3.45
C TRP A 213 9.45 16.87 2.51
N VAL A 214 8.42 16.25 3.09
CA VAL A 214 7.12 15.97 2.46
C VAL A 214 6.02 16.54 3.35
N GLN A 215 5.05 17.22 2.74
CA GLN A 215 3.93 17.82 3.44
C GLN A 215 2.63 17.48 2.73
N SER A 216 1.67 16.92 3.45
CA SER A 216 0.29 16.81 2.99
C SER A 216 -0.62 17.80 3.69
N THR A 217 -1.92 17.79 3.38
CA THR A 217 -2.94 18.50 4.15
C THR A 217 -2.93 18.12 5.64
N LEU A 218 -2.52 16.89 5.98
CA LEU A 218 -2.75 16.28 7.31
C LEU A 218 -1.48 15.81 8.02
N MET A 219 -0.35 15.76 7.32
CA MET A 219 0.95 15.30 7.85
C MET A 219 2.09 16.18 7.34
N HIS A 220 3.15 16.30 8.11
CA HIS A 220 4.45 16.79 7.65
C HIS A 220 5.55 15.83 8.10
N MET A 221 6.55 15.64 7.26
CA MET A 221 7.72 14.81 7.52
C MET A 221 8.96 15.51 6.99
N ASP A 222 9.99 15.61 7.83
CA ASP A 222 11.33 16.04 7.45
C ASP A 222 12.28 14.84 7.51
N TYR A 223 13.25 14.80 6.62
CA TYR A 223 14.24 13.74 6.52
C TYR A 223 15.55 14.29 5.98
N ASN A 224 16.66 13.59 6.21
CA ASN A 224 17.94 13.97 5.63
C ASN A 224 17.93 13.81 4.10
N PRO A 225 18.13 14.89 3.31
CA PRO A 225 18.13 14.80 1.83
C PRO A 225 19.13 13.79 1.25
N LYS A 226 20.14 13.42 2.03
CA LYS A 226 21.18 12.46 1.62
C LYS A 226 20.88 11.02 2.02
N ASP A 227 19.94 10.82 2.95
CA ASP A 227 19.55 9.51 3.46
C ASP A 227 18.12 9.51 4.02
N PHE A 228 17.19 8.97 3.24
CA PHE A 228 15.77 8.85 3.52
C PHE A 228 15.47 8.00 4.76
N THR A 229 16.40 7.15 5.20
CA THR A 229 16.20 6.38 6.44
C THR A 229 16.35 7.26 7.70
N GLU A 230 16.93 8.46 7.55
CA GLU A 230 17.09 9.43 8.63
C GLU A 230 15.95 10.44 8.60
N ILE A 231 14.77 10.02 9.06
CA ILE A 231 13.61 10.91 9.22
C ILE A 231 13.84 11.78 10.44
N ASP A 232 13.86 13.11 10.30
CA ASP A 232 14.17 14.11 11.32
C ASP A 232 13.01 14.39 12.29
N LYS A 233 11.80 14.45 11.74
CA LYS A 233 10.55 14.59 12.50
C LYS A 233 9.39 14.23 11.60
N MET A 234 8.31 13.78 12.20
CA MET A 234 7.04 13.59 11.51
C MET A 234 5.94 13.99 12.47
N TYR A 235 4.96 14.77 12.02
CA TYR A 235 3.90 15.27 12.89
C TYR A 235 2.56 15.43 12.17
N PRO A 236 1.44 15.23 12.87
CA PRO A 236 0.12 15.54 12.34
C PRO A 236 -0.03 17.06 12.19
N ARG A 237 -0.83 17.50 11.21
CA ARG A 237 -1.19 18.92 10.99
C ARG A 237 -2.57 19.28 11.50
N LEU A 238 -3.27 18.31 12.07
CA LEU A 238 -4.62 18.41 12.61
C LEU A 238 -4.62 17.93 14.07
N GLY A 239 -5.52 18.50 14.88
CA GLY A 239 -5.78 18.02 16.23
C GLY A 239 -4.90 18.67 17.32
N PRO A 240 -5.04 18.22 18.58
CA PRO A 240 -4.38 18.82 19.74
C PRO A 240 -2.86 18.68 19.72
N HIS A 241 -2.34 17.65 19.04
CA HIS A 241 -0.90 17.37 18.92
C HIS A 241 -0.31 17.83 17.59
N LYS A 242 -0.97 18.77 16.90
CA LYS A 242 -0.42 19.34 15.67
C LYS A 242 0.97 19.94 15.92
N ASP A 243 1.84 19.79 14.94
CA ASP A 243 3.22 20.30 14.98
C ASP A 243 4.12 19.67 16.08
N GLN A 244 3.65 18.60 16.75
CA GLN A 244 4.46 17.81 17.69
C GLN A 244 4.95 16.53 17.03
N SER A 245 6.26 16.28 17.06
CA SER A 245 6.83 15.08 16.44
C SER A 245 6.32 13.81 17.13
N VAL A 246 5.86 12.87 16.31
CA VAL A 246 5.37 11.54 16.70
C VAL A 246 6.37 10.43 16.41
N PHE A 247 7.49 10.77 15.76
CA PHE A 247 8.47 9.84 15.24
C PHE A 247 9.84 10.09 15.87
N ASP A 248 10.52 9.01 16.27
CA ASP A 248 11.91 9.05 16.72
C ASP A 248 12.87 8.44 15.69
N ASN A 249 12.69 7.18 15.29
CA ASN A 249 13.68 6.57 14.40
C ASN A 249 13.14 5.39 13.58
N LEU A 250 13.82 5.10 12.47
CA LEU A 250 13.62 3.92 11.63
C LEU A 250 14.85 3.01 11.75
N TYR A 251 14.64 1.84 12.32
CA TYR A 251 15.66 0.81 12.48
C TYR A 251 15.47 -0.29 11.43
N VAL A 252 16.47 -0.48 10.57
CA VAL A 252 16.59 -1.71 9.79
C VAL A 252 17.97 -2.32 10.07
N ASN A 253 17.97 -3.53 10.60
CA ASN A 253 19.16 -4.34 10.79
C ASN A 253 19.01 -5.65 10.02
N ILE A 254 19.99 -5.94 9.17
CA ILE A 254 20.10 -7.22 8.47
C ILE A 254 21.40 -7.87 8.95
N SER A 255 21.27 -8.90 9.77
CA SER A 255 22.39 -9.74 10.20
C SER A 255 22.45 -10.98 9.33
N THR A 256 23.60 -11.28 8.72
CA THR A 256 23.73 -12.45 7.85
C THR A 256 25.12 -13.07 7.85
N GLY A 257 25.22 -14.38 7.59
CA GLY A 257 26.49 -15.11 7.55
C GLY A 257 27.31 -14.85 6.28
N ILE A 258 28.62 -14.65 6.44
CA ILE A 258 29.60 -14.59 5.34
C ILE A 258 30.44 -15.87 5.35
N LEU A 259 30.45 -16.59 4.22
CA LEU A 259 31.23 -17.83 3.99
C LEU A 259 30.90 -19.05 4.88
N ASN A 260 30.42 -18.87 6.12
CA ASN A 260 29.82 -19.89 7.00
C ASN A 260 28.84 -19.22 8.00
N GLN A 261 28.18 -20.00 8.87
CA GLN A 261 27.21 -19.47 9.85
C GLN A 261 27.86 -18.76 11.05
N ASN A 262 29.16 -18.94 11.26
CA ASN A 262 29.87 -18.47 12.46
C ASN A 262 30.46 -17.06 12.29
N LEU A 263 30.72 -16.63 11.06
CA LEU A 263 31.12 -15.26 10.74
C LEU A 263 29.89 -14.51 10.24
N ARG A 264 29.29 -13.67 11.10
CA ARG A 264 28.13 -12.84 10.76
C ARG A 264 28.53 -11.39 10.54
N VAL A 265 27.76 -10.73 9.70
CA VAL A 265 27.84 -9.29 9.44
C VAL A 265 26.50 -8.67 9.71
N ASP A 266 26.52 -7.59 10.47
CA ASP A 266 25.36 -6.78 10.78
C ASP A 266 25.38 -5.54 9.89
N LEU A 267 24.31 -5.36 9.12
CA LEU A 267 24.11 -4.23 8.22
C LEU A 267 22.99 -3.37 8.81
N ASP A 268 23.32 -2.16 9.29
CA ASP A 268 22.35 -1.24 9.87
C ASP A 268 22.09 0.00 8.97
N THR A 269 20.94 0.66 9.17
CA THR A 269 20.49 1.87 8.43
C THR A 269 21.39 3.08 8.56
N ARG A 270 22.26 3.13 9.58
CA ARG A 270 23.10 4.31 9.83
C ARG A 270 24.53 4.15 9.32
N LYS A 271 25.01 2.92 9.18
CA LYS A 271 26.37 2.61 8.73
C LYS A 271 26.43 1.97 7.36
N ASN A 272 25.50 1.07 7.06
CA ASN A 272 25.63 0.13 5.95
C ASN A 272 24.58 0.35 4.87
N ILE A 273 23.34 0.67 5.24
CA ILE A 273 22.25 0.82 4.28
C ILE A 273 22.00 2.30 4.09
N LYS A 274 22.35 2.82 2.90
CA LYS A 274 22.08 4.22 2.53
C LYS A 274 20.94 4.27 1.54
N ALA A 275 19.84 4.95 1.87
CA ALA A 275 18.70 5.11 0.99
C ALA A 275 18.64 6.56 0.51
N THR A 276 19.24 6.88 -0.63
CA THR A 276 19.30 8.27 -1.11
C THR A 276 18.10 8.59 -2.00
N PRO A 277 17.25 9.57 -1.65
CA PRO A 277 16.26 10.11 -2.58
C PRO A 277 16.97 10.67 -3.81
N VAL A 278 16.55 10.27 -5.01
CA VAL A 278 17.18 10.71 -6.27
C VAL A 278 16.28 11.56 -7.14
N ALA A 279 14.96 11.38 -7.05
CA ALA A 279 13.98 12.14 -7.80
C ALA A 279 12.60 12.04 -7.16
N VAL A 280 11.72 12.98 -7.49
CA VAL A 280 10.31 12.98 -7.07
C VAL A 280 9.43 13.46 -8.22
N HIS A 281 8.34 12.74 -8.49
CA HIS A 281 7.22 13.22 -9.28
C HIS A 281 6.20 13.82 -8.32
N ASP A 282 6.12 15.15 -8.27
CA ASP A 282 5.23 15.89 -7.36
C ASP A 282 3.92 16.25 -8.07
N GLY A 283 2.87 15.45 -7.81
CA GLY A 283 1.55 15.61 -8.39
C GLY A 283 0.50 16.04 -7.34
N PRO A 284 -0.62 16.64 -7.77
CA PRO A 284 -1.62 17.20 -6.85
C PRO A 284 -2.34 16.18 -5.96
N VAL A 285 -2.23 14.88 -6.24
CA VAL A 285 -2.88 13.80 -5.49
C VAL A 285 -1.87 12.99 -4.68
N ARG A 286 -0.72 12.68 -5.27
CA ARG A 286 0.40 12.00 -4.61
C ARG A 286 1.75 12.50 -5.09
N ALA A 287 2.74 12.43 -4.20
CA ALA A 287 4.14 12.59 -4.54
C ALA A 287 4.83 11.23 -4.56
N SER A 288 5.41 10.86 -5.70
CA SER A 288 6.09 9.57 -5.92
C SER A 288 7.60 9.78 -5.96
N MET A 289 8.29 9.26 -4.95
CA MET A 289 9.73 9.45 -4.76
C MET A 289 10.51 8.21 -5.20
N LEU A 290 11.53 8.39 -6.03
CA LEU A 290 12.54 7.37 -6.31
C LEU A 290 13.65 7.44 -5.27
N VAL A 291 13.88 6.32 -4.59
CA VAL A 291 14.91 6.18 -3.56
C VAL A 291 15.91 5.10 -3.99
N LYS A 292 17.19 5.46 -4.01
CA LYS A 292 18.28 4.56 -4.35
C LYS A 292 18.88 3.96 -3.08
N ALA A 293 18.61 2.68 -2.85
CA ALA A 293 19.24 1.88 -1.80
C ALA A 293 20.63 1.38 -2.22
N ARG A 294 21.63 1.60 -1.37
CA ARG A 294 22.98 1.05 -1.54
C ARG A 294 23.46 0.42 -0.23
N ILE A 295 23.98 -0.80 -0.31
CA ILE A 295 24.57 -1.48 0.83
C ILE A 295 26.10 -1.31 0.78
N TRP A 296 26.67 -0.89 1.90
CA TRP A 296 28.09 -0.74 2.15
C TRP A 296 28.58 -1.83 3.09
N TYR A 297 29.70 -2.45 2.75
CA TYR A 297 30.35 -3.45 3.58
C TYR A 297 31.85 -3.16 3.64
N ALA A 298 32.41 -3.15 4.86
CA ALA A 298 33.81 -2.81 5.11
C ALA A 298 34.26 -1.50 4.39
N PHE A 299 33.42 -0.46 4.47
CA PHE A 299 33.63 0.85 3.83
C PHE A 299 33.67 0.85 2.30
N MET A 300 33.34 -0.27 1.64
CA MET A 300 33.22 -0.35 0.19
C MET A 300 31.74 -0.53 -0.22
N PRO A 301 31.28 0.14 -1.29
CA PRO A 301 29.95 -0.11 -1.80
C PRO A 301 29.89 -1.52 -2.39
N THR A 302 28.86 -2.28 -2.01
CA THR A 302 28.63 -3.59 -2.62
C THR A 302 28.04 -3.44 -4.03
N PHE A 303 27.89 -4.56 -4.75
CA PHE A 303 27.14 -4.59 -6.01
C PHE A 303 25.62 -4.37 -5.81
N PHE A 304 25.13 -4.30 -4.58
CA PHE A 304 23.74 -3.95 -4.31
C PHE A 304 23.54 -2.45 -4.46
N SER A 305 22.87 -2.07 -5.54
CA SER A 305 22.40 -0.73 -5.85
C SER A 305 21.05 -0.88 -6.54
N GLN A 306 19.96 -0.58 -5.85
CA GLN A 306 18.60 -0.76 -6.36
C GLN A 306 17.77 0.50 -6.11
N LYS A 307 16.89 0.83 -7.05
CA LYS A 307 15.89 1.89 -6.87
C LYS A 307 14.59 1.25 -6.40
N PHE A 308 13.90 1.94 -5.50
CA PHE A 308 12.55 1.63 -5.08
C PHE A 308 11.74 2.93 -5.04
N GLN A 309 10.43 2.77 -5.02
CA GLN A 309 9.48 3.88 -4.99
C GLN A 309 8.86 4.01 -3.60
N VAL A 310 8.58 5.25 -3.20
CA VAL A 310 7.75 5.58 -2.03
C VAL A 310 6.71 6.60 -2.48
N ASP A 311 5.44 6.27 -2.29
CA ASP A 311 4.32 7.13 -2.64
C ASP A 311 3.73 7.77 -1.39
N PHE A 312 3.63 9.09 -1.41
CA PHE A 312 3.02 9.88 -0.35
C PHE A 312 1.66 10.38 -0.81
N TYR A 313 0.63 10.00 -0.06
CA TYR A 313 -0.73 10.49 -0.18
C TYR A 313 -1.07 11.40 1.00
N GLU A 314 -2.30 11.94 1.00
CA GLU A 314 -2.71 12.90 2.01
C GLU A 314 -2.64 12.36 3.45
N GLN A 315 -2.95 11.07 3.67
CA GLN A 315 -2.83 10.39 4.96
C GLN A 315 -2.34 8.95 4.80
N SER A 316 -1.57 8.65 3.76
CA SER A 316 -0.90 7.37 3.69
C SER A 316 0.46 7.47 3.05
N VAL A 317 1.33 6.57 3.47
CA VAL A 317 2.57 6.28 2.78
C VAL A 317 2.46 4.87 2.26
N THR A 318 2.65 4.72 0.97
CA THR A 318 2.66 3.44 0.29
C THR A 318 4.07 3.14 -0.14
N ILE A 319 4.56 1.95 0.22
CA ILE A 319 5.79 1.41 -0.34
C ILE A 319 5.36 0.27 -1.24
N PRO A 320 5.32 0.49 -2.57
CA PRO A 320 4.99 -0.58 -3.48
C PRO A 320 6.00 -1.70 -3.32
N SER A 321 5.52 -2.94 -3.17
CA SER A 321 6.39 -4.12 -3.06
C SER A 321 6.98 -4.52 -4.41
N ARG A 322 7.56 -3.56 -5.14
CA ARG A 322 8.32 -3.78 -6.37
C ARG A 322 9.79 -3.79 -6.01
N PHE A 323 10.32 -4.96 -5.69
CA PHE A 323 11.77 -5.16 -5.77
C PHE A 323 12.13 -5.26 -7.25
N ALA A 324 12.38 -4.11 -7.88
CA ALA A 324 12.92 -4.04 -9.22
C ALA A 324 14.37 -4.55 -9.19
N ILE A 325 14.59 -5.85 -9.03
CA ILE A 325 15.95 -6.41 -9.02
C ILE A 325 16.46 -6.38 -10.46
N GLY A 326 17.16 -5.29 -10.82
CA GLY A 326 17.60 -5.02 -12.19
C GLY A 326 18.56 -6.05 -12.80
N SER A 327 18.99 -7.08 -12.06
CA SER A 327 19.59 -8.28 -12.68
C SER A 327 19.63 -9.50 -11.75
N MET A 328 19.57 -10.69 -12.34
CA MET A 328 19.85 -11.96 -11.66
C MET A 328 21.26 -12.05 -11.05
N ARG A 329 22.21 -11.23 -11.52
CA ARG A 329 23.54 -11.13 -10.91
C ARG A 329 23.44 -10.47 -9.53
N VAL A 330 22.64 -9.42 -9.38
CA VAL A 330 22.38 -8.76 -8.10
C VAL A 330 21.57 -9.66 -7.17
N LEU A 331 20.53 -10.35 -7.66
CA LEU A 331 19.79 -11.33 -6.83
C LEU A 331 20.70 -12.46 -6.33
N LYS A 332 21.52 -13.06 -7.20
CA LYS A 332 22.48 -14.10 -6.79
C LYS A 332 23.54 -13.58 -5.83
N PHE A 333 24.03 -12.37 -6.05
CA PHE A 333 24.94 -11.71 -5.12
C PHE A 333 24.25 -11.56 -3.77
N PHE A 334 23.07 -10.94 -3.70
CA PHE A 334 22.26 -10.80 -2.49
C PHE A 334 22.03 -12.14 -1.78
N LEU A 335 21.58 -13.18 -2.49
CA LEU A 335 21.39 -14.53 -1.96
C LEU A 335 22.69 -15.18 -1.45
N MET A 336 23.84 -14.86 -2.05
CA MET A 336 25.15 -15.33 -1.58
C MET A 336 25.51 -14.73 -0.21
N PHE A 337 25.05 -13.51 0.09
CA PHE A 337 25.21 -12.88 1.40
C PHE A 337 24.17 -13.32 2.41
N LEU A 338 22.95 -13.71 2.00
CA LEU A 338 21.86 -14.13 2.90
C LEU A 338 22.01 -15.58 3.41
N ARG A 339 23.10 -15.91 4.11
CA ARG A 339 23.21 -17.19 4.82
C ARG A 339 22.63 -17.06 6.21
N ASP A 340 21.48 -17.69 6.42
CA ASP A 340 20.71 -17.59 7.68
C ASP A 340 20.46 -16.12 8.07
N PRO A 341 19.78 -15.35 7.19
CA PRO A 341 19.55 -13.94 7.43
C PRO A 341 18.61 -13.75 8.62
N ARG A 342 18.91 -12.74 9.42
CA ARG A 342 18.03 -12.20 10.46
C ARG A 342 17.74 -10.76 10.10
N ILE A 343 16.47 -10.42 10.00
CA ILE A 343 16.03 -9.07 9.65
C ILE A 343 15.25 -8.55 10.85
N HIS A 344 15.65 -7.40 11.36
CA HIS A 344 14.92 -6.64 12.35
C HIS A 344 14.55 -5.31 11.70
N PHE A 345 13.25 -5.07 11.57
CA PHE A 345 12.70 -3.80 11.11
C PHE A 345 11.84 -3.24 12.23
N ALA A 346 12.08 -1.99 12.64
CA ALA A 346 11.27 -1.35 13.65
C ALA A 346 11.16 0.17 13.42
N LEU A 347 9.97 0.69 13.68
CA LEU A 347 9.67 2.10 13.82
C LEU A 347 9.64 2.42 15.30
N ASP A 348 10.37 3.44 15.70
CA ASP A 348 10.34 3.98 17.05
C ASP A 348 9.57 5.28 17.04
N LEU A 349 8.52 5.30 17.86
CA LEU A 349 7.63 6.43 17.97
C LEU A 349 7.95 7.20 19.24
N HIS A 350 7.49 8.45 19.29
CA HIS A 350 7.69 9.33 20.42
C HIS A 350 6.40 10.09 20.72
N ASN A 351 6.22 10.52 21.98
CA ASN A 351 5.00 11.16 22.46
C ASN A 351 3.75 10.27 22.28
N MET A 352 3.84 8.98 22.64
CA MET A 352 2.72 8.03 22.50
C MET A 352 2.13 7.58 23.84
N ASP A 353 2.43 8.26 24.94
CA ASP A 353 1.91 7.87 26.26
C ASP A 353 0.37 7.73 26.21
N GLY A 354 -0.11 6.57 26.66
CA GLY A 354 -1.53 6.21 26.64
C GLY A 354 -2.04 5.63 25.32
N ALA A 355 -1.23 5.57 24.26
CA ALA A 355 -1.61 4.95 22.98
C ALA A 355 -1.90 3.45 23.16
N ARG A 356 -2.75 2.91 22.28
CA ARG A 356 -3.22 1.53 22.34
C ARG A 356 -2.91 0.78 21.05
N VAL A 357 -2.26 -0.37 21.16
CA VAL A 357 -1.84 -1.16 19.99
C VAL A 357 -2.53 -2.52 19.96
N THR A 358 -2.98 -2.95 18.79
CA THR A 358 -3.60 -4.26 18.57
C THR A 358 -3.38 -4.72 17.12
N PHE A 359 -3.78 -5.94 16.80
CA PHE A 359 -3.64 -6.53 15.47
C PHE A 359 -4.69 -7.61 15.23
N GLN A 360 -4.89 -7.99 13.97
CA GLN A 360 -6.03 -8.80 13.53
C GLN A 360 -6.25 -10.07 14.35
N THR A 361 -5.21 -10.89 14.55
CA THR A 361 -5.37 -12.22 15.16
C THR A 361 -5.78 -12.20 16.64
N VAL A 362 -5.65 -11.06 17.35
CA VAL A 362 -6.03 -10.91 18.77
C VAL A 362 -7.16 -9.91 18.99
N TYR A 363 -7.54 -9.13 17.97
CA TYR A 363 -8.50 -8.05 18.12
C TYR A 363 -9.88 -8.52 18.62
N GLY A 364 -10.37 -9.67 18.12
CA GLY A 364 -11.65 -10.26 18.59
C GLY A 364 -11.67 -10.61 20.08
N GLN A 365 -10.51 -10.73 20.72
CA GLN A 365 -10.37 -10.94 22.17
C GLN A 365 -10.39 -9.62 22.96
N LYS A 366 -10.52 -8.47 22.28
CA LYS A 366 -10.48 -7.11 22.84
C LYS A 366 -9.23 -6.82 23.66
N ARG A 367 -8.07 -7.34 23.22
CA ARG A 367 -6.77 -7.14 23.87
C ARG A 367 -6.00 -6.02 23.19
N TYR A 368 -5.41 -5.17 24.02
CA TYR A 368 -4.63 -4.01 23.61
C TYR A 368 -3.34 -3.94 24.44
N GLY A 369 -2.23 -3.60 23.79
CA GLY A 369 -1.05 -3.05 24.45
C GLY A 369 -1.34 -1.60 24.77
N VAL A 370 -0.81 -1.10 25.88
CA VAL A 370 -1.00 0.29 26.32
C VAL A 370 0.38 0.85 26.55
N VAL A 371 0.71 1.92 25.84
CA VAL A 371 1.99 2.61 25.97
C VAL A 371 2.02 3.32 27.32
N ASP A 372 2.67 2.72 28.30
CA ASP A 372 2.81 3.22 29.68
C ASP A 372 4.26 3.11 30.22
N GLY A 373 5.20 2.78 29.33
CA GLY A 373 6.61 2.55 29.62
C GLY A 373 6.88 1.18 30.23
N LYS A 374 5.95 0.22 30.18
CA LYS A 374 6.13 -1.12 30.75
C LYS A 374 5.50 -2.20 29.88
N MET A 375 6.28 -3.25 29.63
CA MET A 375 5.82 -4.46 28.95
C MET A 375 4.87 -5.32 29.80
N SER A 376 3.56 -5.21 29.55
CA SER A 376 2.51 -6.07 30.10
C SER A 376 2.62 -7.52 29.58
N PRO A 377 1.94 -8.50 30.24
CA PRO A 377 1.89 -9.87 29.72
C PRO A 377 1.33 -9.98 28.30
N PHE A 378 0.41 -9.09 27.90
CA PHE A 378 -0.10 -9.07 26.53
C PHE A 378 0.97 -8.56 25.55
N GLU A 379 1.65 -7.46 25.85
CA GLU A 379 2.71 -6.91 24.99
C GLU A 379 3.86 -7.90 24.78
N GLN A 380 4.21 -8.66 25.82
CA GLN A 380 5.19 -9.76 25.69
C GLN A 380 4.70 -10.89 24.76
N THR A 381 3.38 -11.11 24.64
CA THR A 381 2.83 -12.05 23.65
C THR A 381 2.83 -11.48 22.24
N MET A 382 2.75 -10.15 22.08
CA MET A 382 2.83 -9.50 20.76
C MET A 382 4.18 -9.84 20.10
N THR A 383 5.30 -9.71 20.83
CA THR A 383 6.66 -10.04 20.35
C THR A 383 6.84 -11.50 19.90
N ARG A 384 5.92 -12.40 20.29
CA ARG A 384 5.95 -13.83 19.94
C ARG A 384 4.93 -14.22 18.88
N THR A 385 4.11 -13.26 18.43
CA THR A 385 3.06 -13.53 17.45
C THR A 385 3.68 -13.60 16.06
N ARG A 386 3.67 -14.79 15.47
CA ARG A 386 4.03 -15.01 14.07
C ARG A 386 2.89 -14.54 13.17
N LEU A 387 3.19 -13.73 12.16
CA LEU A 387 2.21 -13.21 11.19
C LEU A 387 0.96 -12.62 11.87
N PRO A 388 0.98 -11.35 12.29
CA PRO A 388 -0.13 -10.77 13.07
C PRO A 388 -1.48 -10.72 12.35
N GLY A 389 -1.47 -11.00 11.05
CA GLY A 389 -2.57 -10.94 10.11
C GLY A 389 -2.25 -9.92 9.03
N ASP A 390 -3.30 -9.45 8.37
CA ASP A 390 -3.27 -8.48 7.28
C ASP A 390 -3.15 -7.04 7.80
N TRP A 391 -3.32 -6.81 9.11
CA TRP A 391 -3.25 -5.46 9.68
C TRP A 391 -2.75 -5.36 11.12
N VAL A 392 -2.15 -4.21 11.42
CA VAL A 392 -1.76 -3.72 12.75
C VAL A 392 -2.36 -2.34 12.94
N TYR A 393 -2.92 -2.08 14.11
CA TYR A 393 -3.62 -0.84 14.43
C TYR A 393 -3.08 -0.23 15.72
N MET A 394 -2.83 1.07 15.69
CA MET A 394 -2.52 1.88 16.86
C MET A 394 -3.48 3.06 16.94
N ASP A 395 -4.18 3.15 18.07
CA ASP A 395 -4.89 4.35 18.49
C ASP A 395 -3.93 5.21 19.31
N SER A 396 -3.53 6.38 18.82
CA SER A 396 -2.63 7.24 19.59
C SER A 396 -3.29 7.79 20.86
N ASN A 397 -4.62 7.73 20.96
CA ASN A 397 -5.43 8.48 21.90
C ASN A 397 -5.24 10.01 21.83
N GLN A 398 -4.58 10.53 20.80
CA GLN A 398 -4.14 11.93 20.63
C GLN A 398 -4.73 12.58 19.37
N GLY A 399 -5.83 12.01 18.86
CA GLY A 399 -6.57 12.56 17.73
C GLY A 399 -6.02 12.22 16.35
N TRP A 400 -5.13 11.23 16.27
CA TRP A 400 -4.70 10.58 15.04
C TRP A 400 -4.49 9.09 15.31
N GLU A 401 -4.46 8.26 14.29
CA GLU A 401 -4.30 6.82 14.43
C GLU A 401 -3.34 6.32 13.34
N MET A 402 -2.78 5.14 13.55
CA MET A 402 -1.94 4.48 12.57
C MET A 402 -2.52 3.12 12.24
N PHE A 403 -2.71 2.85 10.96
CA PHE A 403 -3.23 1.59 10.47
C PHE A 403 -2.29 1.06 9.40
N PHE A 404 -1.57 -0.01 9.71
CA PHE A 404 -0.73 -0.70 8.75
C PHE A 404 -1.54 -1.83 8.12
N SER A 405 -1.71 -1.78 6.80
CA SER A 405 -2.30 -2.87 6.02
C SER A 405 -1.25 -3.51 5.14
N ASN A 406 -1.14 -4.83 5.21
CA ASN A 406 -0.22 -5.62 4.41
C ASN A 406 -0.99 -6.66 3.60
N HIS A 407 -0.59 -6.84 2.34
CA HIS A 407 -1.17 -7.81 1.43
C HIS A 407 -0.23 -8.99 1.16
N MET A 408 0.72 -9.29 2.06
CA MET A 408 1.67 -10.40 1.88
C MET A 408 0.97 -11.68 1.37
N PRO A 409 1.52 -12.33 0.31
CA PRO A 409 0.91 -13.52 -0.28
C PRO A 409 1.10 -14.77 0.59
N VAL A 410 1.84 -14.64 1.69
CA VAL A 410 2.07 -15.68 2.68
C VAL A 410 1.02 -15.54 3.78
N VAL A 411 0.03 -16.43 3.78
CA VAL A 411 -1.00 -16.51 4.84
C VAL A 411 -0.77 -17.72 5.74
N PRO A 412 -1.03 -17.61 7.05
CA PRO A 412 -0.94 -18.75 7.95
C PRO A 412 -1.71 -19.96 7.41
N GLY A 413 -1.01 -21.07 7.16
CA GLY A 413 -1.61 -22.30 6.64
C GLY A 413 -1.86 -22.35 5.13
N GLY A 414 -1.47 -21.31 4.37
CA GLY A 414 -1.49 -21.31 2.90
C GLY A 414 -0.40 -22.19 2.28
N LEU A 415 -0.46 -22.36 0.95
CA LEU A 415 0.52 -23.13 0.20
C LEU A 415 1.91 -22.49 0.29
N PHE A 416 2.04 -21.18 0.08
CA PHE A 416 3.30 -20.44 0.15
C PHE A 416 3.89 -20.41 1.57
N ASP A 417 3.05 -20.34 2.61
CA ASP A 417 3.49 -20.43 4.00
C ASP A 417 4.11 -21.80 4.32
N SER A 418 3.62 -22.87 3.71
CA SER A 418 4.19 -24.21 3.90
C SER A 418 5.66 -24.30 3.45
N PHE A 419 6.04 -23.59 2.38
CA PHE A 419 7.43 -23.51 1.91
C PHE A 419 8.33 -22.66 2.82
N LEU A 420 7.72 -21.89 3.73
CA LEU A 420 8.38 -21.08 4.74
C LEU A 420 8.33 -21.74 6.13
N SER A 421 7.98 -23.03 6.22
CA SER A 421 8.03 -23.78 7.47
C SER A 421 9.43 -23.71 8.10
N GLY A 422 9.49 -23.25 9.35
CA GLY A 422 10.74 -22.97 10.07
C GLY A 422 11.16 -21.50 10.07
N LEU A 423 10.61 -20.65 9.18
CA LEU A 423 10.80 -19.20 9.26
C LEU A 423 10.02 -18.65 10.45
N ARG A 424 10.75 -18.04 11.38
CA ARG A 424 10.17 -17.19 12.41
C ARG A 424 10.00 -15.81 11.80
N MET A 425 8.77 -15.31 11.73
CA MET A 425 8.46 -13.95 11.29
C MET A 425 7.45 -13.36 12.27
N ASN A 426 7.98 -12.74 13.32
CA ASN A 426 7.21 -12.29 14.46
C ASN A 426 7.03 -10.78 14.42
N MET A 427 5.93 -10.30 15.00
CA MET A 427 5.88 -8.89 15.40
C MET A 427 7.00 -8.59 16.39
N PHE A 428 7.52 -7.36 16.29
CA PHE A 428 8.34 -6.75 17.31
C PHE A 428 7.52 -5.65 17.99
N TYR A 429 7.52 -5.64 19.31
CA TYR A 429 6.91 -4.59 20.12
C TYR A 429 7.73 -4.39 21.39
N GLN A 430 7.99 -3.14 21.73
CA GLN A 430 8.69 -2.75 22.93
C GLN A 430 8.16 -1.41 23.45
N ASP A 431 7.84 -1.38 24.74
CA ASP A 431 7.47 -0.18 25.48
C ASP A 431 8.27 -0.21 26.79
N ASP A 432 9.45 0.41 26.76
CA ASP A 432 10.39 0.42 27.87
C ASP A 432 11.31 1.65 27.74
N PRO A 433 11.22 2.63 28.66
CA PRO A 433 12.04 3.84 28.62
C PRO A 433 13.53 3.57 28.87
N LYS A 434 13.90 2.35 29.26
CA LYS A 434 15.30 1.93 29.42
C LYS A 434 15.83 1.20 28.18
N ALA A 435 14.98 0.90 27.21
CA ALA A 435 15.35 0.18 25.99
C ALA A 435 15.96 1.11 24.94
N THR A 436 17.16 1.58 25.25
CA THR A 436 17.91 2.49 24.39
C THR A 436 18.51 1.76 23.19
N THR A 437 18.64 2.45 22.08
CA THR A 437 19.27 2.00 20.84
C THR A 437 20.30 3.03 20.37
N ASP A 438 21.25 2.58 19.54
CA ASP A 438 22.16 3.52 18.89
C ASP A 438 21.36 4.45 17.97
N TYR A 439 21.72 5.74 17.96
CA TYR A 439 21.15 6.78 17.06
C TYR A 439 19.70 7.20 17.32
N GLU A 440 19.09 6.81 18.44
CA GLU A 440 17.82 7.40 18.88
C GLU A 440 17.99 8.87 19.26
N ARG A 441 16.98 9.71 19.00
CA ARG A 441 16.98 11.11 19.47
C ARG A 441 16.34 11.22 20.84
N PHE A 442 15.34 10.40 21.10
CA PHE A 442 14.65 10.33 22.38
C PHE A 442 15.00 8.99 23.04
N ALA A 443 15.53 9.05 24.25
CA ALA A 443 16.05 7.84 24.89
C ALA A 443 14.92 6.89 25.30
N GLY A 444 15.05 5.61 24.91
CA GLY A 444 14.08 4.55 25.23
C GLY A 444 12.94 4.40 24.22
N ALA A 445 12.20 3.29 24.32
CA ALA A 445 11.13 2.95 23.38
C ALA A 445 9.75 3.45 23.87
N SER A 446 9.01 4.20 23.03
CA SER A 446 7.69 4.77 23.38
C SER A 446 6.68 4.88 22.21
N PRO A 447 6.10 3.78 21.72
CA PRO A 447 6.63 2.42 21.66
C PRO A 447 7.51 2.23 20.42
N ARG A 448 8.28 1.15 20.41
CA ARG A 448 8.96 0.65 19.22
C ARG A 448 8.24 -0.56 18.67
N LEU A 449 7.84 -0.53 17.40
CA LEU A 449 7.05 -1.59 16.76
C LEU A 449 7.58 -1.97 15.37
N GLY A 450 7.42 -3.23 14.99
CA GLY A 450 7.83 -3.69 13.66
C GLY A 450 7.79 -5.20 13.52
N PHE A 451 8.78 -5.78 12.87
CA PHE A 451 8.89 -7.22 12.68
C PHE A 451 10.33 -7.72 12.79
N GLU A 452 10.44 -8.96 13.24
CA GLU A 452 11.68 -9.72 13.25
C GLU A 452 11.50 -10.99 12.44
N SER A 453 12.44 -11.26 11.55
CA SER A 453 12.52 -12.52 10.82
C SER A 453 13.84 -13.23 11.06
N GLU A 454 13.80 -14.55 11.21
CA GLU A 454 14.98 -15.41 11.30
C GLU A 454 14.69 -16.82 10.80
N GLY A 455 15.74 -17.57 10.44
CA GLY A 455 15.63 -18.99 10.14
C GLY A 455 15.02 -19.29 8.78
N LEU A 456 15.40 -18.51 7.74
CA LEU A 456 14.94 -18.76 6.37
C LEU A 456 15.23 -20.22 5.98
N PRO A 457 14.20 -21.04 5.64
CA PRO A 457 14.39 -22.46 5.49
C PRO A 457 15.17 -22.81 4.22
N ARG A 458 15.88 -23.95 4.27
CA ARG A 458 16.67 -24.45 3.14
C ARG A 458 15.83 -24.64 1.89
N THR A 459 14.57 -25.04 2.02
CA THR A 459 13.63 -25.20 0.90
C THR A 459 13.44 -23.87 0.17
N ALA A 460 13.12 -22.78 0.88
CA ALA A 460 12.98 -21.44 0.30
C ALA A 460 14.28 -20.94 -0.36
N ILE A 461 15.43 -21.13 0.29
CA ILE A 461 16.75 -20.79 -0.29
C ILE A 461 17.00 -21.58 -1.58
N SER A 462 16.67 -22.88 -1.56
CA SER A 462 16.88 -23.77 -2.70
C SER A 462 15.96 -23.41 -3.85
N LEU A 463 14.69 -23.03 -3.58
CA LEU A 463 13.74 -22.55 -4.57
C LEU A 463 14.24 -21.28 -5.24
N MET A 464 14.62 -20.25 -4.47
CA MET A 464 15.17 -19.00 -5.03
C MET A 464 16.42 -19.25 -5.89
N GLY A 465 17.28 -20.18 -5.46
CA GLY A 465 18.46 -20.60 -6.23
C GLY A 465 18.17 -21.50 -7.43
N ALA A 466 16.94 -22.02 -7.56
CA ALA A 466 16.51 -22.89 -8.65
C ALA A 466 15.61 -22.19 -9.68
N ILE A 467 15.24 -20.92 -9.46
CA ILE A 467 14.49 -20.11 -10.42
C ILE A 467 15.24 -20.10 -11.77
N PRO A 468 14.57 -20.43 -12.89
CA PRO A 468 15.18 -20.41 -14.22
C PRO A 468 15.83 -19.06 -14.54
N ARG A 469 16.97 -19.10 -15.24
CA ARG A 469 17.64 -17.88 -15.70
C ARG A 469 16.85 -17.30 -16.86
N LEU A 470 16.27 -16.13 -16.64
CA LEU A 470 15.78 -15.24 -17.69
C LEU A 470 16.58 -13.94 -17.66
N ASP A 471 16.68 -13.31 -18.82
CA ASP A 471 17.03 -11.90 -18.90
C ASP A 471 15.75 -11.09 -18.75
N TYR A 472 15.42 -10.73 -17.51
CA TYR A 472 14.22 -9.96 -17.20
C TYR A 472 14.33 -8.49 -17.65
N ALA A 473 15.53 -8.03 -18.06
CA ALA A 473 15.74 -6.66 -18.48
C ALA A 473 15.10 -6.33 -19.85
N ASP A 474 14.87 -7.35 -20.67
CA ASP A 474 14.27 -7.23 -22.01
C ASP A 474 12.78 -7.61 -22.03
N MET A 475 12.17 -7.85 -20.86
CA MET A 475 10.76 -8.24 -20.74
C MET A 475 9.94 -7.05 -20.28
N ASP A 476 8.94 -6.69 -21.07
CA ASP A 476 8.06 -5.56 -20.82
C ASP A 476 6.88 -5.95 -19.90
N SER A 477 6.80 -7.24 -19.48
CA SER A 477 5.69 -7.71 -18.64
C SER A 477 5.90 -9.04 -17.93
N LEU A 478 5.07 -9.28 -16.90
CA LEU A 478 4.92 -10.62 -16.31
C LEU A 478 4.40 -11.63 -17.33
N GLY A 479 3.51 -11.21 -18.23
CA GLY A 479 3.01 -12.03 -19.34
C GLY A 479 4.11 -12.50 -20.29
N GLU A 480 5.05 -11.62 -20.63
CA GLU A 480 6.24 -11.94 -21.43
C GLU A 480 7.19 -12.84 -20.67
N ALA A 481 7.37 -12.64 -19.37
CA ALA A 481 8.10 -13.57 -18.53
C ALA A 481 7.46 -14.97 -18.54
N ILE A 482 6.13 -15.09 -18.46
CA ILE A 482 5.41 -16.37 -18.60
C ILE A 482 5.70 -17.00 -19.97
N VAL A 483 5.60 -16.24 -21.07
CA VAL A 483 5.87 -16.73 -22.43
C VAL A 483 7.32 -17.19 -22.58
N ALA A 484 8.28 -16.42 -22.07
CA ALA A 484 9.69 -16.75 -22.11
C ALA A 484 10.04 -17.97 -21.25
N LEU A 485 9.48 -18.07 -20.04
CA LEU A 485 9.61 -19.24 -19.18
C LEU A 485 9.02 -20.50 -19.82
N ALA A 486 7.83 -20.39 -20.41
CA ALA A 486 7.19 -21.48 -21.14
C ALA A 486 8.07 -21.98 -22.30
N ALA A 487 8.71 -21.07 -23.04
CA ALA A 487 9.65 -21.44 -24.10
C ALA A 487 10.92 -22.10 -23.56
N ALA A 488 11.41 -21.65 -22.39
CA ALA A 488 12.63 -22.12 -21.77
C ALA A 488 12.54 -23.52 -21.16
N ASP A 489 11.33 -24.07 -20.95
CA ASP A 489 11.13 -25.44 -20.47
C ASP A 489 11.68 -26.50 -21.43
N LYS A 490 11.74 -26.20 -22.73
CA LYS A 490 12.32 -27.09 -23.75
C LYS A 490 13.76 -27.50 -23.43
N ASP A 491 14.48 -26.71 -22.64
CA ASP A 491 15.86 -26.98 -22.21
C ASP A 491 15.95 -27.64 -20.82
N GLY A 492 14.82 -27.98 -20.18
CA GLY A 492 14.78 -28.58 -18.85
C GLY A 492 15.19 -27.64 -17.71
N LYS A 493 15.07 -26.32 -17.89
CA LYS A 493 15.53 -25.31 -16.91
C LYS A 493 14.76 -25.38 -15.59
N PHE A 494 13.54 -25.92 -15.57
CA PHE A 494 12.73 -26.10 -14.37
C PHE A 494 13.07 -27.36 -13.56
N ARG A 495 13.87 -28.30 -14.06
CA ARG A 495 14.08 -29.62 -13.40
C ARG A 495 14.44 -29.52 -11.92
N LYS A 496 15.34 -28.59 -11.56
CA LYS A 496 15.74 -28.39 -10.16
C LYS A 496 14.62 -27.78 -9.33
N TYR A 497 13.89 -26.82 -9.90
CA TYR A 497 12.76 -26.17 -9.27
C TYR A 497 11.62 -27.16 -9.01
N ASP A 498 11.23 -27.90 -10.03
CA ASP A 498 10.20 -28.95 -9.97
C ASP A 498 10.56 -30.02 -8.92
N ALA A 499 11.81 -30.46 -8.85
CA ALA A 499 12.25 -31.44 -7.86
C ALA A 499 12.02 -30.97 -6.42
N ILE A 500 12.38 -29.71 -6.12
CA ILE A 500 12.22 -29.12 -4.78
C ILE A 500 10.73 -28.96 -4.45
N VAL A 501 9.93 -28.46 -5.38
CA VAL A 501 8.48 -28.30 -5.18
C VAL A 501 7.80 -29.64 -4.95
N ASN A 502 8.10 -30.65 -5.78
CA ASN A 502 7.47 -31.97 -5.69
C ASN A 502 7.87 -32.75 -4.44
N GLU A 503 9.09 -32.57 -3.94
CA GLU A 503 9.51 -33.11 -2.64
C GLU A 503 8.62 -32.56 -1.52
N HIS A 504 8.47 -31.23 -1.46
CA HIS A 504 7.63 -30.57 -0.46
C HIS A 504 6.14 -30.95 -0.59
N LEU A 505 5.61 -30.99 -1.82
CA LEU A 505 4.23 -31.41 -2.07
C LEU A 505 3.99 -32.88 -1.69
N THR A 506 5.01 -33.74 -1.75
CA THR A 506 4.92 -35.12 -1.24
C THR A 506 4.72 -35.15 0.26
N GLU A 507 5.39 -34.26 1.01
CA GLU A 507 5.23 -34.13 2.46
C GLU A 507 3.82 -33.64 2.81
N MET A 508 3.34 -32.59 2.14
CA MET A 508 1.98 -32.05 2.33
C MET A 508 0.90 -33.10 2.02
N MET A 509 1.08 -33.86 0.93
CA MET A 509 0.18 -34.93 0.55
C MET A 509 0.14 -36.05 1.60
N LYS A 510 1.30 -36.47 2.13
CA LYS A 510 1.38 -37.46 3.23
C LYS A 510 0.74 -36.96 4.52
N ALA A 511 0.82 -35.64 4.78
CA ALA A 511 0.16 -34.99 5.90
C ALA A 511 -1.35 -34.79 5.69
N GLY A 512 -1.89 -35.14 4.52
CA GLY A 512 -3.32 -34.99 4.19
C GLY A 512 -3.75 -33.54 3.97
N GLN A 513 -2.80 -32.61 3.76
CA GLN A 513 -3.09 -31.18 3.59
C GLN A 513 -3.60 -30.84 2.19
N ILE A 514 -3.00 -31.45 1.16
CA ILE A 514 -3.41 -31.32 -0.25
C ILE A 514 -3.38 -32.73 -0.84
N THR A 515 -4.55 -33.22 -1.25
CA THR A 515 -4.73 -34.63 -1.67
C THR A 515 -5.13 -34.79 -3.13
N THR A 516 -5.62 -33.73 -3.77
CA THR A 516 -5.99 -33.72 -5.19
C THR A 516 -5.31 -32.57 -5.93
N VAL A 517 -5.22 -32.69 -7.26
CA VAL A 517 -4.64 -31.66 -8.12
C VAL A 517 -5.53 -30.40 -8.16
N ASP A 518 -6.85 -30.54 -8.12
CA ASP A 518 -7.76 -29.39 -7.96
C ASP A 518 -7.50 -28.64 -6.66
N GLN A 519 -7.32 -29.34 -5.53
CA GLN A 519 -6.97 -28.69 -4.26
C GLN A 519 -5.64 -27.95 -4.34
N LEU A 520 -4.65 -28.47 -5.08
CA LEU A 520 -3.38 -27.78 -5.31
C LEU A 520 -3.58 -26.51 -6.16
N ALA A 521 -4.38 -26.60 -7.23
CA ALA A 521 -4.67 -25.46 -8.09
C ALA A 521 -5.41 -24.35 -7.34
N ASP A 522 -6.44 -24.72 -6.56
CA ASP A 522 -7.20 -23.79 -5.72
C ASP A 522 -6.32 -23.14 -4.64
N ALA A 523 -5.46 -23.92 -3.98
CA ALA A 523 -4.54 -23.39 -2.96
C ALA A 523 -3.51 -22.43 -3.57
N PHE A 524 -2.98 -22.74 -4.75
CA PHE A 524 -2.08 -21.85 -5.47
C PHE A 524 -2.78 -20.55 -5.88
N ILE A 525 -4.00 -20.63 -6.41
CA ILE A 525 -4.80 -19.46 -6.78
C ILE A 525 -5.14 -18.63 -5.54
N ALA A 526 -5.50 -19.24 -4.42
CA ALA A 526 -5.83 -18.52 -3.19
C ALA A 526 -4.66 -17.66 -2.68
N ASP A 527 -3.44 -18.17 -2.72
CA ASP A 527 -2.25 -17.40 -2.33
C ASP A 527 -1.86 -16.37 -3.41
N LEU A 528 -2.01 -16.74 -4.69
CA LEU A 528 -1.73 -15.85 -5.83
C LEU A 528 -2.71 -14.68 -5.90
N ASP A 529 -3.97 -14.90 -5.49
CA ASP A 529 -5.05 -13.90 -5.44
C ASP A 529 -4.77 -12.77 -4.44
N ARG A 530 -3.82 -12.99 -3.52
CA ARG A 530 -3.32 -11.93 -2.63
C ARG A 530 -2.30 -11.03 -3.32
N MET A 531 -1.75 -11.47 -4.44
CA MET A 531 -0.97 -10.61 -5.33
C MET A 531 -1.91 -9.86 -6.28
N ASN A 532 -1.56 -8.62 -6.59
CA ASN A 532 -2.35 -7.80 -7.49
C ASN A 532 -1.81 -7.96 -8.92
N PHE A 533 -2.68 -8.32 -9.86
CA PHE A 533 -2.33 -8.40 -11.29
C PHE A 533 -3.32 -7.63 -12.13
N THR A 534 -2.82 -7.01 -13.20
CA THR A 534 -3.61 -6.22 -14.15
C THR A 534 -3.40 -6.70 -15.59
N GLY A 535 -4.18 -6.12 -16.51
CA GLY A 535 -4.14 -6.42 -17.94
C GLY A 535 -4.97 -7.61 -18.40
N ILE A 536 -5.38 -8.50 -17.47
CA ILE A 536 -6.33 -9.60 -17.72
C ILE A 536 -7.37 -9.61 -16.61
N PRO A 537 -8.68 -9.75 -16.92
CA PRO A 537 -9.70 -9.90 -15.87
C PRO A 537 -9.36 -11.06 -14.93
N ARG A 538 -9.40 -10.80 -13.62
CA ARG A 538 -8.94 -11.74 -12.59
C ARG A 538 -9.61 -13.12 -12.66
N ALA A 539 -10.93 -13.16 -12.82
CA ALA A 539 -11.66 -14.42 -12.96
C ALA A 539 -11.16 -15.25 -14.17
N THR A 540 -10.86 -14.58 -15.28
CA THR A 540 -10.29 -15.20 -16.48
C THR A 540 -8.88 -15.70 -16.23
N PHE A 541 -8.03 -14.91 -15.56
CA PHE A 541 -6.67 -15.33 -15.21
C PHE A 541 -6.65 -16.55 -14.28
N ASN A 542 -7.48 -16.56 -13.24
CA ASN A 542 -7.59 -17.68 -12.30
C ASN A 542 -8.06 -18.95 -13.01
N GLN A 543 -9.02 -18.84 -13.94
CA GLN A 543 -9.47 -19.98 -14.75
C GLN A 543 -8.35 -20.54 -15.65
N LEU A 544 -7.54 -19.66 -16.26
CA LEU A 544 -6.39 -20.09 -17.07
C LEU A 544 -5.37 -20.87 -16.23
N ILE A 545 -5.03 -20.39 -15.03
CA ILE A 545 -4.10 -21.06 -14.13
C ILE A 545 -4.65 -22.40 -13.67
N HIS A 546 -5.90 -22.43 -13.19
CA HIS A 546 -6.54 -23.63 -12.69
C HIS A 546 -6.51 -24.74 -13.75
N GLN A 547 -7.01 -24.42 -14.95
CA GLN A 547 -7.07 -25.38 -16.05
C GLN A 547 -5.67 -25.84 -16.46
N ALA A 548 -4.68 -24.94 -16.50
CA ALA A 548 -3.32 -25.33 -16.86
C ALA A 548 -2.68 -26.27 -15.84
N ILE A 549 -2.90 -26.07 -14.54
CA ILE A 549 -2.42 -26.96 -13.48
C ILE A 549 -3.08 -28.33 -13.63
N VAL A 550 -4.41 -28.38 -13.73
CA VAL A 550 -5.19 -29.63 -13.84
C VAL A 550 -4.83 -30.42 -15.11
N ASP A 551 -4.68 -29.75 -16.25
CA ASP A 551 -4.38 -30.39 -17.54
C ASP A 551 -2.98 -31.05 -17.58
N THR A 552 -2.03 -30.54 -16.78
CA THR A 552 -0.61 -30.89 -16.93
C THR A 552 -0.02 -31.61 -15.73
N THR A 553 -0.72 -31.64 -14.60
CA THR A 553 -0.25 -32.22 -13.34
C THR A 553 -0.97 -33.54 -13.08
N PRO A 554 -0.31 -34.70 -13.28
CA PRO A 554 -0.96 -36.01 -13.14
C PRO A 554 -1.22 -36.41 -11.68
N ALA A 555 -0.46 -35.85 -10.73
CA ALA A 555 -0.61 -36.06 -9.29
C ALA A 555 -0.06 -34.85 -8.53
N VAL A 556 -0.52 -34.64 -7.29
CA VAL A 556 -0.15 -33.47 -6.44
C VAL A 556 1.36 -33.24 -6.39
N ASN A 557 2.16 -34.30 -6.33
CA ASN A 557 3.62 -34.24 -6.23
C ASN A 557 4.35 -34.47 -7.58
N GLN A 558 3.69 -34.19 -8.71
CA GLN A 558 4.26 -34.34 -10.05
C GLN A 558 4.02 -33.08 -10.89
N VAL A 559 4.20 -31.91 -10.27
CA VAL A 559 4.10 -30.61 -10.94
C VAL A 559 5.29 -30.42 -11.88
N HIS A 560 4.98 -29.95 -13.09
CA HIS A 560 5.96 -29.56 -14.10
C HIS A 560 5.70 -28.10 -14.49
N HIS A 561 6.37 -27.14 -13.83
CA HIS A 561 6.01 -25.72 -13.97
C HIS A 561 6.11 -25.23 -15.42
N GLY A 562 7.12 -25.69 -16.16
CA GLY A 562 7.26 -25.32 -17.57
C GLY A 562 6.10 -25.81 -18.45
N LYS A 563 5.56 -27.00 -18.18
CA LYS A 563 4.35 -27.51 -18.86
C LYS A 563 3.10 -26.72 -18.47
N VAL A 564 2.96 -26.36 -17.19
CA VAL A 564 1.86 -25.51 -16.71
C VAL A 564 1.89 -24.18 -17.46
N LEU A 565 3.04 -23.50 -17.50
CA LEU A 565 3.20 -22.22 -18.19
C LEU A 565 2.94 -22.34 -19.70
N ALA A 566 3.46 -23.40 -20.35
CA ALA A 566 3.20 -23.66 -21.76
C ALA A 566 1.70 -23.87 -22.05
N ARG A 567 1.00 -24.60 -21.16
CA ARG A 567 -0.44 -24.82 -21.26
C ARG A 567 -1.24 -23.54 -21.02
N MET A 568 -0.82 -22.69 -20.07
CA MET A 568 -1.44 -21.37 -19.87
C MET A 568 -1.36 -20.53 -21.15
N VAL A 569 -0.20 -20.48 -21.81
CA VAL A 569 -0.03 -19.75 -23.08
C VAL A 569 -0.91 -20.32 -24.19
N GLU A 570 -1.05 -21.65 -24.25
CA GLU A 570 -1.93 -22.31 -25.22
C GLU A 570 -3.41 -21.99 -24.97
N LEU A 571 -3.88 -22.10 -23.73
CA LEU A 571 -5.24 -21.78 -23.32
C LEU A 571 -5.58 -20.31 -23.57
N ALA A 572 -4.66 -19.40 -23.28
CA ALA A 572 -4.83 -17.97 -23.55
C ALA A 572 -5.07 -17.73 -25.05
N LYS A 573 -4.26 -18.35 -25.93
CA LYS A 573 -4.44 -18.27 -27.39
C LYS A 573 -5.79 -18.85 -27.84
N GLN A 574 -6.20 -19.99 -27.30
CA GLN A 574 -7.48 -20.63 -27.63
C GLN A 574 -8.68 -19.76 -27.24
N GLN A 575 -8.54 -18.97 -26.17
CA GLN A 575 -9.58 -18.07 -25.65
C GLN A 575 -9.48 -16.63 -26.20
N GLY A 576 -8.53 -16.35 -27.10
CA GLY A 576 -8.31 -15.00 -27.64
C GLY A 576 -7.79 -14.00 -26.61
N ILE A 577 -7.12 -14.47 -25.56
CA ILE A 577 -6.54 -13.67 -24.49
C ILE A 577 -5.08 -13.40 -24.83
N ASP A 578 -4.71 -12.12 -24.85
CA ASP A 578 -3.31 -11.73 -24.94
C ASP A 578 -2.66 -11.80 -23.56
N ILE A 579 -2.00 -12.93 -23.28
CA ILE A 579 -1.33 -13.16 -22.00
C ILE A 579 -0.17 -12.19 -21.76
N THR A 580 0.41 -11.59 -22.82
CA THR A 580 1.50 -10.61 -22.70
C THR A 580 1.04 -9.31 -22.08
N ARG A 581 -0.27 -9.11 -21.91
CA ARG A 581 -0.83 -7.97 -21.16
C ARG A 581 -0.77 -8.16 -19.65
N LEU A 582 -0.54 -9.37 -19.14
CA LEU A 582 -0.48 -9.60 -17.69
C LEU A 582 0.67 -8.80 -17.06
N ARG A 583 0.35 -8.00 -16.04
CA ARG A 583 1.33 -7.21 -15.27
C ARG A 583 1.18 -7.49 -13.79
N TYR A 584 2.28 -7.32 -13.06
CA TYR A 584 2.24 -7.20 -11.61
C TYR A 584 1.78 -5.79 -11.24
N ALA A 585 0.60 -5.68 -10.63
CA ALA A 585 0.16 -4.44 -10.03
C ALA A 585 0.78 -4.30 -8.64
N THR A 586 1.00 -3.07 -8.23
CA THR A 586 1.61 -2.75 -6.94
C THR A 586 0.86 -3.43 -5.81
N MET A 587 1.61 -4.18 -4.99
CA MET A 587 1.15 -4.64 -3.69
C MET A 587 1.59 -3.60 -2.68
N ASP A 588 0.61 -2.83 -2.23
CA ASP A 588 0.87 -1.67 -1.40
C ASP A 588 0.93 -2.09 0.06
N ASN A 589 2.15 -2.13 0.59
CA ASN A 589 2.33 -1.98 2.03
C ASN A 589 1.96 -0.53 2.34
N THR A 590 0.76 -0.36 2.85
CA THR A 590 0.21 0.98 3.10
C THR A 590 0.19 1.23 4.58
N LEU A 591 0.84 2.31 4.97
CA LEU A 591 0.74 2.88 6.29
C LEU A 591 -0.23 4.05 6.21
N TRP A 592 -1.42 3.87 6.79
CA TRP A 592 -2.45 4.90 6.87
C TRP A 592 -2.33 5.66 8.18
N PHE A 593 -2.59 6.96 8.12
CA PHE A 593 -2.59 7.90 9.24
C PHE A 593 -3.96 8.57 9.41
N PRO A 594 -5.07 7.81 9.55
CA PRO A 594 -6.39 8.41 9.69
C PRO A 594 -6.48 9.24 10.97
N ALA A 595 -7.38 10.24 10.98
CA ALA A 595 -7.74 10.92 12.23
C ALA A 595 -8.50 9.98 13.20
N TRP A 596 -9.23 9.01 12.62
CA TRP A 596 -9.70 7.79 13.26
C TRP A 596 -10.27 6.78 12.26
N VAL A 597 -10.30 5.49 12.59
CA VAL A 597 -10.81 4.40 11.74
C VAL A 597 -12.33 4.39 11.53
N GLY A 598 -13.07 5.28 12.20
CA GLY A 598 -14.53 5.37 12.09
C GLY A 598 -15.29 4.51 13.10
N PRO A 599 -16.63 4.59 13.11
CA PRO A 599 -17.47 3.97 14.15
C PRO A 599 -17.47 2.44 14.12
N GLY A 600 -17.13 1.83 12.98
CA GLY A 600 -16.97 0.39 12.85
C GLY A 600 -15.63 -0.16 13.38
N GLY A 601 -14.71 0.73 13.80
CA GLY A 601 -13.41 0.35 14.32
C GLY A 601 -12.44 -0.17 13.24
N PRO A 602 -11.28 -0.70 13.64
CA PRO A 602 -10.23 -1.17 12.72
C PRO A 602 -10.67 -2.33 11.83
N GLU A 603 -11.60 -3.19 12.26
CA GLU A 603 -12.14 -4.27 11.41
C GLU A 603 -12.95 -3.73 10.22
N ASP A 604 -13.80 -2.72 10.46
CA ASP A 604 -14.57 -2.08 9.38
C ASP A 604 -13.67 -1.27 8.45
N PHE A 605 -12.60 -0.67 8.99
CA PHE A 605 -11.58 -0.01 8.19
C PHE A 605 -10.84 -1.00 7.29
N GLN A 606 -10.38 -2.14 7.82
CA GLN A 606 -9.77 -3.21 7.02
C GLN A 606 -10.73 -3.73 5.95
N TRP A 607 -12.00 -3.90 6.31
CA TRP A 607 -13.00 -4.34 5.35
C TRP A 607 -13.10 -3.37 4.17
N GLN A 608 -13.03 -2.05 4.42
CA GLN A 608 -13.02 -1.04 3.36
C GLN A 608 -11.71 -1.06 2.55
N VAL A 609 -10.55 -1.28 3.19
CA VAL A 609 -9.26 -1.47 2.50
C VAL A 609 -9.32 -2.64 1.51
N THR A 610 -9.98 -3.74 1.89
CA THR A 610 -10.14 -4.94 1.04
C THR A 610 -11.33 -4.87 0.08
N HIS A 611 -12.22 -3.89 0.25
CA HIS A 611 -13.37 -3.61 -0.62
C HIS A 611 -13.37 -2.13 -1.03
N PRO A 612 -12.30 -1.64 -1.66
CA PRO A 612 -12.16 -0.23 -1.95
C PRO A 612 -13.17 0.23 -3.00
N PRO A 613 -13.44 1.54 -3.10
CA PRO A 613 -14.18 2.10 -4.21
C PRO A 613 -13.59 1.70 -5.57
N VAL A 614 -14.47 1.48 -6.55
CA VAL A 614 -14.10 1.09 -7.92
C VAL A 614 -14.58 2.14 -8.92
N ALA A 615 -13.79 2.36 -9.97
CA ALA A 615 -14.17 3.21 -11.09
C ALA A 615 -14.66 2.37 -12.27
N ARG A 616 -15.69 2.86 -12.97
CA ARG A 616 -16.26 2.21 -14.16
C ARG A 616 -16.54 3.24 -15.23
N VAL A 617 -16.01 3.01 -16.42
CA VAL A 617 -16.35 3.80 -17.61
C VAL A 617 -17.81 3.53 -17.98
N MET A 618 -18.57 4.61 -18.12
CA MET A 618 -19.97 4.60 -18.52
C MET A 618 -20.07 4.86 -20.02
N ALA A 619 -21.20 4.50 -20.65
CA ALA A 619 -21.46 4.90 -22.02
C ALA A 619 -21.39 6.44 -22.15
N ARG A 620 -20.68 6.92 -23.18
CA ARG A 620 -20.47 8.36 -23.42
C ARG A 620 -21.79 9.14 -23.36
N PRO A 621 -21.86 10.28 -22.67
CA PRO A 621 -23.04 11.13 -22.68
C PRO A 621 -23.40 11.52 -24.11
N ALA A 622 -24.67 11.38 -24.49
CA ALA A 622 -25.12 11.77 -25.83
C ALA A 622 -24.81 13.26 -26.07
N PRO A 623 -24.27 13.63 -27.25
CA PRO A 623 -24.04 15.03 -27.57
C PRO A 623 -25.36 15.81 -27.48
N PRO A 624 -25.33 17.10 -27.12
CA PRO A 624 -26.53 17.91 -27.07
C PRO A 624 -27.24 17.84 -28.43
N ALA A 625 -28.54 17.53 -28.43
CA ALA A 625 -29.33 17.50 -29.64
C ALA A 625 -29.17 18.85 -30.35
N ALA A 626 -28.70 18.82 -31.60
CA ALA A 626 -28.58 20.01 -32.41
C ALA A 626 -29.96 20.70 -32.43
N ARG A 627 -30.04 21.91 -31.87
CA ARG A 627 -31.24 22.75 -32.03
C ARG A 627 -31.45 22.88 -33.52
N ALA A 628 -32.52 22.28 -34.04
CA ALA A 628 -32.94 22.46 -35.41
C ALA A 628 -33.00 23.96 -35.66
N ALA A 629 -32.16 24.44 -36.58
CA ALA A 629 -32.25 25.80 -37.06
C ALA A 629 -33.65 25.96 -37.68
N THR A 630 -34.56 26.59 -36.96
CA THR A 630 -35.80 27.10 -37.53
C THR A 630 -35.40 28.10 -38.62
N ARG A 631 -35.64 27.69 -39.87
CA ARG A 631 -35.48 28.51 -41.06
C ARG A 631 -36.37 29.74 -41.04
#